data_AF-A0A1F9AIK5-F1
#
_entry.id   AF-A0A1F9AIK5-F1
#
_cell.length_a   1.000
_cell.length_b   1.000
_cell.length_c   1.000
_cell.angle_alpha   90.00
_cell.angle_beta   90.00
_cell.angle_gamma   90.00
#
_symmetry.space_group_name_H-M   'P 1'
#
loop_
_entity.id
_entity.type
_entity.pdbx_description
1 polymer ?
#
loop_
_entity_poly.entity_id
_entity_poly.type
_entity_poly.pdbx_seq_one_letter_code
_entity_poly.pdbx_strand_id
1 'polypeptide(L)'
;MKVAPTEPPSVEKLQKASEHLQYEVWMMRSLPREYALAQQALASAQQAVAEARVRANALLEAFVVHARVLMEFLYNDKPKRDGDVVAVMFFDTPDQWTGIRKPFSDLSDELQKVKDRVGKEVAHLTFRRNEITAETKSWQLGMIAQELSAVFAVFRTHVPENKLSSIWFQAVEGMQSTTETTNTGMGSTGPSS
;
A
#
# COMPACT_ATOMS: atom_id res chain seq x y z
N MET A 1 -12.80 0.52 -29.41
CA MET A 1 -12.57 1.43 -28.27
C MET A 1 -13.93 1.61 -27.58
N LYS A 2 -14.16 0.94 -26.44
CA LYS A 2 -15.43 1.09 -25.71
C LYS A 2 -15.40 2.43 -24.98
N VAL A 3 -16.47 3.19 -25.19
CA VAL A 3 -16.71 4.53 -24.66
C VAL A 3 -16.68 4.48 -23.12
N ALA A 4 -16.11 5.51 -22.49
CA ALA A 4 -16.16 5.68 -21.04
C ALA A 4 -17.62 5.60 -20.54
N PRO A 5 -17.90 5.07 -19.34
CA PRO A 5 -19.25 5.06 -18.79
C PRO A 5 -19.84 6.47 -18.83
N THR A 6 -20.97 6.64 -19.50
CA THR A 6 -21.64 7.93 -19.72
C THR A 6 -22.31 8.48 -18.47
N GLU A 7 -22.40 7.67 -17.41
CA GLU A 7 -23.00 8.04 -16.13
C GLU A 7 -22.00 7.83 -14.98
N PRO A 8 -22.00 8.73 -13.98
CA PRO A 8 -21.19 8.55 -12.78
C PRO A 8 -21.55 7.22 -12.07
N PRO A 9 -20.58 6.54 -11.43
CA PRO A 9 -20.86 5.30 -10.71
C PRO A 9 -21.93 5.51 -9.62
N SER A 10 -22.78 4.51 -9.41
CA SER A 10 -23.72 4.54 -8.29
C SER A 10 -23.00 4.54 -6.95
N VAL A 11 -23.65 5.09 -5.92
CA VAL A 11 -23.13 5.10 -4.54
C VAL A 11 -22.77 3.69 -4.08
N GLU A 12 -23.61 2.69 -4.37
CA GLU A 12 -23.35 1.29 -4.04
C GLU A 12 -22.07 0.74 -4.68
N LYS A 13 -21.79 1.11 -5.95
CA LYS A 13 -20.55 0.72 -6.63
C LYS A 13 -19.34 1.38 -5.99
N LEU A 14 -19.44 2.64 -5.58
CA LEU A 14 -18.37 3.35 -4.88
C LEU A 14 -18.10 2.77 -3.49
N GLN A 15 -19.14 2.40 -2.75
CA GLN A 15 -19.00 1.73 -1.46
C GLN A 15 -18.23 0.41 -1.61
N LYS A 16 -18.61 -0.46 -2.55
CA LYS A 16 -17.90 -1.71 -2.85
C LYS A 16 -16.44 -1.46 -3.26
N ALA A 17 -16.19 -0.50 -4.14
CA ALA A 17 -14.84 -0.12 -4.52
C ALA A 17 -14.01 0.38 -3.32
N SER A 18 -14.65 1.09 -2.38
CA SER A 18 -13.98 1.61 -1.19
C SER A 18 -13.53 0.50 -0.24
N GLU A 19 -14.16 -0.69 -0.24
CA GLU A 19 -13.70 -1.84 0.54
C GLU A 19 -12.33 -2.32 0.04
N HIS A 20 -12.16 -2.42 -1.28
CA HIS A 20 -10.87 -2.76 -1.88
C HIS A 20 -9.85 -1.65 -1.64
N LEU A 21 -10.24 -0.38 -1.74
CA LEU A 21 -9.36 0.74 -1.42
C LEU A 21 -8.84 0.68 0.03
N GLN A 22 -9.67 0.26 0.98
CA GLN A 22 -9.27 0.09 2.37
C GLN A 22 -8.18 -0.99 2.51
N TYR A 23 -8.34 -2.12 1.80
CA TYR A 23 -7.33 -3.17 1.75
C TYR A 23 -5.99 -2.67 1.19
N GLU A 24 -6.01 -1.94 0.08
CA GLU A 24 -4.80 -1.37 -0.53
C GLU A 24 -4.05 -0.44 0.44
N VAL A 25 -4.80 0.38 1.19
CA VAL A 25 -4.23 1.31 2.19
C VAL A 25 -3.67 0.57 3.39
N TRP A 26 -4.38 -0.45 3.87
CA TRP A 26 -3.91 -1.28 4.96
C TRP A 26 -2.60 -1.99 4.60
N MET A 27 -2.53 -2.61 3.41
CA MET A 27 -1.31 -3.26 2.93
C MET A 27 -0.16 -2.26 2.76
N MET A 28 -0.40 -1.12 2.12
CA MET A 28 0.60 -0.06 1.95
C MET A 28 1.18 0.42 3.29
N ARG A 29 0.36 0.53 4.34
CA ARG A 29 0.81 0.97 5.67
C ARG A 29 1.52 -0.12 6.47
N SER A 30 1.15 -1.38 6.29
CA SER A 30 1.65 -2.49 7.11
C SER A 30 3.00 -3.04 6.63
N LEU A 31 3.19 -3.11 5.31
CA LEU A 31 4.36 -3.76 4.71
C LEU A 31 5.72 -3.08 4.99
N PRO A 32 5.85 -1.75 5.15
CA PRO A 32 7.13 -1.12 5.48
C PRO A 32 7.75 -1.66 6.78
N ARG A 33 6.91 -1.90 7.80
CA ARG A 33 7.36 -2.46 9.09
C ARG A 33 7.84 -3.90 8.91
N GLU A 34 7.05 -4.73 8.24
CA GLU A 34 7.42 -6.13 7.99
C GLU A 34 8.70 -6.24 7.15
N TYR A 35 8.87 -5.36 6.16
CA TYR A 35 10.09 -5.29 5.36
C TYR A 35 11.30 -4.90 6.21
N ALA A 36 11.17 -3.90 7.09
CA ALA A 36 12.26 -3.50 7.99
C ALA A 36 12.69 -4.66 8.91
N LEU A 37 11.74 -5.43 9.45
CA LEU A 37 12.03 -6.61 10.26
C LEU A 37 12.75 -7.70 9.43
N ALA A 38 12.32 -7.94 8.19
CA ALA A 38 12.99 -8.89 7.30
C ALA A 38 14.44 -8.46 6.96
N GLN A 39 14.67 -7.16 6.75
CA GLN A 39 16.00 -6.60 6.50
C GLN A 39 16.92 -6.71 7.72
N GLN A 40 16.39 -6.54 8.94
CA GLN A 40 17.16 -6.76 10.16
C GLN A 40 17.56 -8.23 10.30
N ALA A 41 16.65 -9.17 10.02
CA ALA A 41 16.94 -10.60 10.07
C ALA A 41 18.04 -11.00 9.06
N LEU A 42 18.03 -10.40 7.86
CA LEU A 42 19.08 -10.59 6.85
C LEU A 42 20.46 -10.14 7.34
N ALA A 43 20.53 -9.02 8.06
CA ALA A 43 21.79 -8.49 8.59
C ALA A 43 22.37 -9.38 9.71
N SER A 44 21.53 -10.12 10.44
CA SER A 44 21.93 -10.96 11.56
C SER A 44 22.17 -12.44 11.22
N ALA A 45 21.74 -12.93 10.05
CA ALA A 45 21.73 -14.36 9.74
C ALA A 45 23.01 -14.81 9.00
N GLN A 46 23.80 -15.69 9.62
CA GLN A 46 24.96 -16.32 8.97
C GLN A 46 24.58 -17.45 7.97
N GLN A 47 23.42 -18.12 8.16
CA GLN A 47 23.04 -19.33 7.39
C GLN A 47 21.61 -19.31 6.80
N ALA A 48 20.67 -18.50 7.32
CA ALA A 48 19.28 -18.42 6.82
C ALA A 48 19.05 -17.31 5.77
N VAL A 49 20.12 -16.87 5.10
CA VAL A 49 20.12 -15.69 4.21
C VAL A 49 19.15 -15.84 3.04
N ALA A 50 18.99 -17.05 2.49
CA ALA A 50 18.15 -17.28 1.32
C ALA A 50 16.65 -17.02 1.60
N GLU A 51 16.10 -17.60 2.66
CA GLU A 51 14.69 -17.44 3.04
C GLU A 51 14.38 -15.99 3.44
N ALA A 52 15.25 -15.38 4.25
CA ALA A 52 15.11 -13.99 4.65
C ALA A 52 15.16 -13.05 3.43
N ARG A 53 15.94 -13.38 2.40
CA ARG A 53 16.03 -12.60 1.15
C ARG A 53 14.78 -12.75 0.30
N VAL A 54 14.25 -13.97 0.18
CA VAL A 54 12.97 -14.22 -0.50
C VAL A 54 11.85 -13.44 0.17
N ARG A 55 11.78 -13.49 1.51
CA ARG A 55 10.79 -12.73 2.29
C ARG A 55 10.92 -11.22 2.07
N ALA A 56 12.14 -10.66 2.16
CA ALA A 56 12.36 -9.23 1.96
C ALA A 56 11.94 -8.79 0.54
N ASN A 57 12.29 -9.56 -0.49
CA ASN A 57 11.88 -9.27 -1.86
C ASN A 57 10.36 -9.32 -2.02
N ALA A 58 9.70 -10.36 -1.49
CA ALA A 58 8.24 -10.49 -1.58
C ALA A 58 7.51 -9.32 -0.90
N LEU A 59 8.00 -8.87 0.27
CA LEU A 59 7.44 -7.72 0.99
C LEU A 59 7.64 -6.41 0.22
N LEU A 60 8.83 -6.22 -0.37
CA LEU A 60 9.11 -5.07 -1.23
C LEU A 60 8.17 -5.05 -2.45
N GLU A 61 8.07 -6.18 -3.16
CA GLU A 61 7.24 -6.32 -4.35
C GLU A 61 5.77 -6.06 -4.03
N ALA A 62 5.25 -6.66 -2.96
CA ALA A 62 3.88 -6.40 -2.49
C ALA A 62 3.67 -4.92 -2.20
N PHE A 63 4.59 -4.29 -1.44
CA PHE A 63 4.46 -2.89 -1.07
C PHE A 63 4.35 -1.98 -2.29
N VAL A 64 5.26 -2.14 -3.26
CA VAL A 64 5.31 -1.23 -4.39
C VAL A 64 4.13 -1.45 -5.36
N VAL A 65 3.55 -2.66 -5.40
CA VAL A 65 2.29 -2.92 -6.11
C VAL A 65 1.15 -2.11 -5.50
N HIS A 66 0.93 -2.20 -4.18
CA HIS A 66 -0.12 -1.43 -3.49
C HIS A 66 0.13 0.09 -3.61
N ALA A 67 1.37 0.54 -3.47
CA ALA A 67 1.74 1.95 -3.67
C ALA A 67 1.40 2.44 -5.08
N ARG A 68 1.65 1.63 -6.12
CA ARG A 68 1.29 1.96 -7.51
C ARG A 68 -0.23 2.05 -7.68
N VAL A 69 -0.99 1.10 -7.14
CA VAL A 69 -2.47 1.12 -7.19
C VAL A 69 -3.00 2.41 -6.59
N LEU A 70 -2.53 2.78 -5.39
CA LEU A 70 -2.93 4.00 -4.72
C LEU A 70 -2.52 5.26 -5.46
N MET A 71 -1.33 5.30 -6.06
CA MET A 71 -0.91 6.41 -6.91
C MET A 71 -1.83 6.58 -8.12
N GLU A 72 -2.19 5.48 -8.79
CA GLU A 72 -3.09 5.54 -9.93
C GLU A 72 -4.51 5.95 -9.52
N PHE A 73 -5.00 5.48 -8.36
CA PHE A 73 -6.28 5.90 -7.79
C PHE A 73 -6.30 7.40 -7.46
N LEU A 74 -5.29 7.89 -6.72
CA LEU A 74 -5.24 9.26 -6.20
C LEU A 74 -4.92 10.31 -7.27
N TYR A 75 -4.16 9.95 -8.31
CA TYR A 75 -3.59 10.94 -9.25
C TYR A 75 -4.09 10.87 -10.69
N ASN A 76 -4.83 9.83 -11.11
CA ASN A 76 -5.45 9.85 -12.42
C ASN A 76 -6.77 10.64 -12.36
N ASP A 77 -6.94 11.60 -13.26
CA ASP A 77 -8.20 12.35 -13.37
C ASP A 77 -9.28 11.57 -14.14
N LYS A 78 -8.90 10.46 -14.78
CA LYS A 78 -9.79 9.56 -15.54
C LYS A 78 -9.37 8.10 -15.40
N PRO A 79 -10.32 7.15 -15.38
CA PRO A 79 -10.04 5.72 -15.52
C PRO A 79 -9.18 5.44 -16.76
N LYS A 80 -8.19 4.55 -16.64
CA LYS A 80 -7.36 4.15 -17.80
C LYS A 80 -8.00 3.00 -18.57
N ARG A 81 -8.76 2.15 -17.88
CA ARG A 81 -9.48 1.00 -18.45
C ARG A 81 -10.91 0.97 -17.93
N ASP A 82 -11.75 0.21 -18.64
CA ASP A 82 -13.11 -0.07 -18.21
C ASP A 82 -13.08 -0.78 -16.85
N GLY A 83 -13.91 -0.29 -15.92
CA GLY A 83 -13.95 -0.76 -14.54
C GLY A 83 -12.88 -0.18 -13.59
N ASP A 84 -11.90 0.59 -14.07
CA ASP A 84 -10.95 1.26 -13.17
C ASP A 84 -11.67 2.33 -12.33
N VAL A 85 -11.29 2.42 -11.06
CA VAL A 85 -11.82 3.41 -10.11
C VAL A 85 -10.73 4.42 -9.78
N VAL A 86 -11.08 5.71 -9.77
CA VAL A 86 -10.18 6.82 -9.46
C VAL A 86 -10.82 7.76 -8.43
N ALA A 87 -9.99 8.47 -7.68
CA ALA A 87 -10.43 9.28 -6.55
C ALA A 87 -11.47 10.35 -6.94
N VAL A 88 -11.36 10.97 -8.12
CA VAL A 88 -12.32 11.97 -8.61
C VAL A 88 -13.77 11.44 -8.67
N MET A 89 -13.97 10.12 -8.84
CA MET A 89 -15.30 9.51 -8.88
C MET A 89 -16.01 9.51 -7.51
N PHE A 90 -15.25 9.68 -6.43
CA PHE A 90 -15.80 9.78 -5.08
C PHE A 90 -16.30 11.18 -4.75
N PHE A 91 -16.05 12.17 -5.60
CA PHE A 91 -16.49 13.55 -5.38
C PHE A 91 -17.66 13.90 -6.32
N ASP A 92 -18.36 14.99 -6.02
CA ASP A 92 -19.52 15.40 -6.83
C ASP A 92 -19.07 16.09 -8.12
N THR A 93 -17.90 16.73 -8.07
CA THR A 93 -17.20 17.24 -9.25
C THR A 93 -15.73 16.79 -9.22
N PRO A 94 -15.11 16.49 -10.37
CA PRO A 94 -13.70 16.10 -10.42
C PRO A 94 -12.76 17.15 -9.78
N ASP A 95 -13.11 18.44 -9.96
CA ASP A 95 -12.32 19.57 -9.49
C ASP A 95 -12.21 19.65 -7.96
N GLN A 96 -13.19 19.11 -7.23
CA GLN A 96 -13.13 19.04 -5.77
C GLN A 96 -11.90 18.26 -5.30
N TRP A 97 -11.64 17.09 -5.89
CA TRP A 97 -10.48 16.29 -5.51
C TRP A 97 -9.17 16.93 -5.98
N THR A 98 -9.12 17.38 -7.23
CA THR A 98 -7.88 17.97 -7.79
C THR A 98 -7.51 19.29 -7.12
N GLY A 99 -8.50 20.05 -6.62
CA GLY A 99 -8.27 21.31 -5.93
C GLY A 99 -7.79 21.18 -4.48
N ILE A 100 -8.06 20.06 -3.81
CA ILE A 100 -7.66 19.86 -2.40
C ILE A 100 -6.43 18.95 -2.22
N ARG A 101 -6.16 18.07 -3.19
CA ARG A 101 -5.00 17.18 -3.13
C ARG A 101 -3.72 17.96 -3.39
N LYS A 102 -2.63 17.54 -2.75
CA LYS A 102 -1.29 18.02 -3.09
C LYS A 102 -1.00 17.75 -4.59
N PRO A 103 -0.51 18.73 -5.37
CA PRO A 103 -0.14 18.52 -6.76
C PRO A 103 0.92 17.42 -6.89
N PHE A 104 0.87 16.65 -7.99
CA PHE A 104 1.85 15.58 -8.24
C PHE A 104 3.28 16.11 -8.30
N SER A 105 3.47 17.31 -8.86
CA SER A 105 4.76 18.00 -8.97
C SER A 105 5.41 18.28 -7.62
N ASP A 106 4.61 18.36 -6.56
CA ASP A 106 5.08 18.76 -5.24
C ASP A 106 5.47 17.54 -4.40
N LEU A 107 5.17 16.32 -4.90
CA LEU A 107 5.55 15.08 -4.24
C LEU A 107 7.06 14.83 -4.31
N SER A 108 7.57 13.97 -3.43
CA SER A 108 8.95 13.52 -3.51
C SER A 108 9.26 12.86 -4.86
N ASP A 109 10.50 13.03 -5.31
CA ASP A 109 11.05 12.38 -6.50
C ASP A 109 10.83 10.86 -6.46
N GLU A 110 10.97 10.26 -5.27
CA GLU A 110 10.72 8.85 -5.02
C GLU A 110 9.28 8.47 -5.38
N LEU A 111 8.31 9.21 -4.84
CA LEU A 111 6.89 8.92 -5.04
C LEU A 111 6.47 9.15 -6.50
N GLN A 112 6.97 10.22 -7.11
CA GLN A 112 6.70 10.51 -8.54
C GLN A 112 7.20 9.37 -9.45
N LYS A 113 8.32 8.73 -9.09
CA LYS A 113 8.93 7.64 -9.89
C LYS A 113 8.34 6.26 -9.58
N VAL A 114 7.50 6.09 -8.55
CA VAL A 114 6.97 4.76 -8.13
C VAL A 114 6.38 3.98 -9.30
N LYS A 115 5.46 4.59 -10.07
CA LYS A 115 4.78 3.89 -11.17
C LYS A 115 5.78 3.33 -12.20
N ASP A 116 6.73 4.16 -12.62
CA ASP A 116 7.72 3.79 -13.63
C ASP A 116 8.72 2.75 -13.10
N ARG A 117 9.15 2.91 -11.84
CA ARG A 117 10.05 1.96 -11.18
C ARG A 117 9.38 0.61 -10.99
N VAL A 118 8.13 0.55 -10.53
CA VAL A 118 7.38 -0.71 -10.43
C VAL A 118 7.29 -1.41 -11.77
N GLY A 119 6.95 -0.67 -12.83
CA GLY A 119 6.89 -1.22 -14.18
C GLY A 119 8.22 -1.84 -14.62
N LYS A 120 9.34 -1.12 -14.45
CA LYS A 120 10.64 -1.52 -14.99
C LYS A 120 11.44 -2.47 -14.09
N GLU A 121 11.28 -2.36 -12.78
CA GLU A 121 12.09 -3.07 -11.77
C GLU A 121 11.36 -4.30 -11.25
N VAL A 122 10.03 -4.29 -11.14
CA VAL A 122 9.23 -5.39 -10.56
C VAL A 122 8.44 -6.15 -11.63
N ALA A 123 7.56 -5.47 -12.36
CA ALA A 123 6.56 -6.12 -13.20
C ALA A 123 7.11 -6.64 -14.54
N HIS A 124 8.14 -5.98 -15.09
CA HIS A 124 8.70 -6.35 -16.39
C HIS A 124 10.17 -6.80 -16.25
N LEU A 125 10.55 -7.79 -17.05
CA LEU A 125 11.96 -8.12 -17.28
C LEU A 125 12.54 -7.08 -18.25
N THR A 126 13.32 -6.13 -17.72
CA THR A 126 13.90 -5.02 -18.51
C THR A 126 15.42 -4.97 -18.40
N PHE A 127 16.09 -4.51 -19.47
CA PHE A 127 17.54 -4.27 -19.45
C PHE A 127 17.96 -3.22 -18.42
N ARG A 128 17.04 -2.32 -18.03
CA ARG A 128 17.26 -1.31 -17.00
C ARG A 128 17.67 -1.91 -15.65
N ARG A 129 17.33 -3.18 -15.38
CA ARG A 129 17.79 -3.89 -14.17
C ARG A 129 19.32 -3.96 -14.06
N ASN A 130 20.02 -3.93 -15.19
CA ASN A 130 21.49 -3.95 -15.23
C ASN A 130 22.11 -2.57 -14.92
N GLU A 131 21.31 -1.50 -14.96
CA GLU A 131 21.74 -0.12 -14.73
C GLU A 131 21.49 0.34 -13.29
N ILE A 132 20.83 -0.49 -12.47
CA ILE A 132 20.52 -0.18 -11.06
C ILE A 132 21.78 -0.40 -10.23
N THR A 133 22.34 0.70 -9.70
CA THR A 133 23.47 0.67 -8.77
C THR A 133 23.01 0.32 -7.35
N ALA A 134 23.93 -0.05 -6.46
CA ALA A 134 23.58 -0.34 -5.06
C ALA A 134 22.90 0.86 -4.37
N GLU A 135 23.33 2.07 -4.71
CA GLU A 135 22.80 3.34 -4.17
C GLU A 135 21.38 3.64 -4.68
N THR A 136 21.10 3.32 -5.95
CA THR A 136 19.79 3.58 -6.58
C THR A 136 18.80 2.42 -6.43
N LYS A 137 19.29 1.25 -5.99
CA LYS A 137 18.48 0.06 -5.72
C LYS A 137 17.56 0.23 -4.52
N SER A 138 17.96 1.04 -3.54
CA SER A 138 17.22 1.17 -2.29
C SER A 138 15.88 1.86 -2.53
N TRP A 139 14.80 1.22 -2.09
CA TRP A 139 13.47 1.82 -2.07
C TRP A 139 13.22 2.49 -0.72
N GLN A 140 12.83 3.75 -0.75
CA GLN A 140 12.51 4.52 0.46
C GLN A 140 11.08 4.23 0.93
N LEU A 141 10.82 2.99 1.34
CA LEU A 141 9.48 2.49 1.71
C LEU A 141 8.79 3.38 2.75
N GLY A 142 9.51 3.80 3.79
CA GLY A 142 8.98 4.67 4.82
C GLY A 142 8.51 6.03 4.28
N MET A 143 9.32 6.68 3.43
CA MET A 143 8.95 7.95 2.80
C MET A 143 7.75 7.81 1.86
N ILE A 144 7.75 6.78 1.01
CA ILE A 144 6.63 6.50 0.09
C ILE A 144 5.35 6.29 0.88
N ALA A 145 5.39 5.47 1.94
CA ALA A 145 4.24 5.17 2.78
C ALA A 145 3.73 6.40 3.54
N GLN A 146 4.64 7.22 4.06
CA GLN A 146 4.31 8.45 4.77
C GLN A 146 3.62 9.46 3.85
N GLU A 147 4.19 9.71 2.67
CA GLU A 147 3.66 10.72 1.75
C GLU A 147 2.32 10.26 1.14
N LEU A 148 2.19 8.98 0.75
CA LEU A 148 0.91 8.41 0.34
C LEU A 148 -0.14 8.47 1.46
N SER A 149 0.25 8.17 2.70
CA SER A 149 -0.66 8.26 3.84
C SER A 149 -1.14 9.68 4.07
N ALA A 150 -0.31 10.69 3.86
CA ALA A 150 -0.69 12.09 3.96
C ALA A 150 -1.71 12.49 2.89
N VAL A 151 -1.46 12.15 1.62
CA VAL A 151 -2.41 12.43 0.52
C VAL A 151 -3.73 11.70 0.77
N PHE A 152 -3.67 10.46 1.22
CA PHE A 152 -4.86 9.67 1.50
C PHE A 152 -5.63 10.16 2.72
N ALA A 153 -4.96 10.72 3.74
CA ALA A 153 -5.66 11.37 4.85
C ALA A 153 -6.51 12.54 4.34
N VAL A 154 -5.98 13.36 3.42
CA VAL A 154 -6.76 14.43 2.75
C VAL A 154 -7.97 13.86 2.02
N PHE A 155 -7.79 12.77 1.25
CA PHE A 155 -8.91 12.08 0.59
C PHE A 155 -9.98 11.66 1.60
N ARG A 156 -9.59 10.97 2.67
CA ARG A 156 -10.52 10.44 3.68
C ARG A 156 -11.28 11.54 4.42
N THR A 157 -10.65 12.69 4.66
CA THR A 157 -11.29 13.84 5.32
C THR A 157 -12.37 14.50 4.46
N HIS A 158 -12.27 14.43 3.14
CA HIS A 158 -13.15 15.21 2.25
C HIS A 158 -14.11 14.37 1.41
N VAL A 159 -13.89 13.05 1.32
CA VAL A 159 -14.82 12.18 0.61
C VAL A 159 -16.19 12.14 1.32
N PRO A 160 -17.32 12.27 0.59
CA PRO A 160 -18.65 12.09 1.17
C PRO A 160 -18.78 10.72 1.83
N GLU A 161 -19.16 10.70 3.11
CA GLU A 161 -19.20 9.47 3.91
C GLU A 161 -20.11 8.40 3.32
N ASN A 162 -21.21 8.79 2.67
CA ASN A 162 -22.14 7.87 2.03
C ASN A 162 -21.52 7.10 0.85
N LYS A 163 -20.39 7.56 0.28
CA LYS A 163 -19.66 6.88 -0.80
C LYS A 163 -18.61 5.89 -0.27
N LEU A 164 -18.39 5.84 1.05
CA LEU A 164 -17.54 4.86 1.69
C LEU A 164 -18.38 3.74 2.31
N SER A 165 -17.86 2.52 2.28
CA SER A 165 -18.46 1.40 2.98
C SER A 165 -18.29 1.52 4.50
N SER A 166 -19.06 0.73 5.24
CA SER A 166 -19.05 0.75 6.71
C SER A 166 -17.70 0.36 7.33
N ILE A 167 -16.86 -0.40 6.63
CA ILE A 167 -15.53 -0.84 7.11
C ILE A 167 -14.61 0.33 7.46
N TRP A 168 -14.87 1.51 6.89
CA TRP A 168 -14.09 2.73 7.14
C TRP A 168 -14.42 3.43 8.45
N PHE A 169 -15.50 3.02 9.11
CA PHE A 169 -16.01 3.59 10.36
C PHE A 169 -15.97 2.58 11.51
N GLN A 170 -15.68 1.32 11.19
CA GLN A 170 -15.41 0.33 12.22
C GLN A 170 -14.11 0.74 12.93
N ALA A 171 -14.18 0.86 14.25
CA ALA A 171 -12.97 0.87 15.05
C ALA A 171 -12.22 -0.41 14.67
N VAL A 172 -10.98 -0.29 14.23
CA VAL A 172 -10.11 -1.46 13.99
C VAL A 172 -9.67 -1.98 15.35
N GLU A 173 -10.62 -2.40 16.19
CA GLU A 173 -10.40 -3.23 17.36
C GLU A 173 -10.16 -4.65 16.84
N GLY A 174 -8.91 -4.99 16.55
CA GLY A 174 -8.57 -6.38 16.21
C GLY A 174 -7.42 -6.65 15.23
N MET A 175 -6.68 -5.65 14.73
CA MET A 175 -5.43 -5.92 13.98
C MET A 175 -4.16 -5.68 14.81
N GLN A 176 -4.28 -5.69 16.13
CA GLN A 176 -3.17 -5.85 17.08
C GLN A 176 -3.63 -6.79 18.20
N SER A 177 -3.48 -8.10 18.02
CA SER A 177 -3.21 -9.06 19.12
C SER A 177 -3.14 -10.49 18.56
N THR A 178 -1.93 -10.95 18.26
CA THR A 178 -1.55 -12.38 18.37
C THR A 178 -0.09 -12.48 18.77
N THR A 179 0.25 -11.88 19.90
CA THR A 179 1.36 -12.37 20.73
C THR A 179 0.83 -12.52 22.13
N GLU A 180 0.20 -13.67 22.40
CA GLU A 180 0.29 -14.40 23.68
C GLU A 180 -0.70 -15.57 23.66
N THR A 181 -0.31 -16.69 23.05
CA THR A 181 -0.75 -17.99 23.57
C THR A 181 0.28 -19.05 23.20
N THR A 182 1.27 -19.25 24.07
CA THR A 182 1.82 -20.56 24.41
C THR A 182 2.72 -20.39 25.63
N ASN A 183 2.15 -20.58 26.82
CA ASN A 183 2.92 -21.21 27.88
C ASN A 183 2.00 -22.08 28.74
N THR A 184 1.80 -23.30 28.28
CA THR A 184 1.29 -24.39 29.11
C THR A 184 2.32 -25.51 29.09
N GLY A 185 3.05 -25.63 30.20
CA GLY A 185 3.33 -26.91 30.85
C GLY A 185 4.48 -27.76 30.29
N MET A 186 5.58 -27.80 31.05
CA MET A 186 6.40 -28.98 31.40
C MET A 186 7.54 -28.42 32.26
N GLY A 187 7.81 -28.81 33.49
CA GLY A 187 7.54 -30.01 34.26
C GLY A 187 8.80 -30.19 35.12
N SER A 188 8.69 -30.24 36.45
CA SER A 188 9.85 -30.59 37.29
C SER A 188 9.40 -31.28 38.56
N THR A 189 9.71 -32.57 38.58
CA THR A 189 9.63 -33.53 39.68
C THR A 189 10.83 -33.37 40.63
N GLY A 190 10.56 -33.03 41.91
CA GLY A 190 11.37 -33.30 43.13
C GLY A 190 12.85 -32.85 43.19
N PRO A 191 13.57 -33.06 44.32
CA PRO A 191 13.17 -33.68 45.59
C PRO A 191 13.56 -32.89 46.87
N SER A 192 13.21 -33.49 48.02
CA SER A 192 13.86 -33.42 49.35
C SER A 192 13.56 -32.25 50.30
N SER A 193 12.80 -32.52 51.37
CA SER A 193 13.30 -32.79 52.74
C SER A 193 12.18 -33.30 53.63
#